data_AF-A0A924R4X9-F1
#
_entry.id   AF-A0A924R4X9-F1
#
_cell.length_a   1.000
_cell.length_b   1.000
_cell.length_c   1.000
_cell.angle_alpha   90.00
_cell.angle_beta   90.00
_cell.angle_gamma   90.00
#
_symmetry.space_group_name_H-M   'P 1'
#
loop_
_entity.id
_entity.type
_entity.pdbx_description
1 polymer ?
#
loop_
_entity_poly.entity_id
_entity_poly.type
_entity_poly.pdbx_seq_one_letter_code
_entity_poly.pdbx_strand_id
1 'polypeptide(L)'
;PMETVLLGTGACSAYDVVHILKKSREPVTDCVVELQAERALTDPKVFTSIHFHFIVTGDGLKPDKVERAIKLSAEVYCSASAMLAKTAKVTHDFEIVAAVAKATQLQLTTDHTK
;
A
#
# COMPACT_ATOMS: atom_id res chain seq x y z
N PRO A 1 17.56 0.80 8.83
CA PRO A 1 17.73 0.58 7.38
C PRO A 1 16.64 -0.27 6.72
N MET A 2 16.27 -1.43 7.30
CA MET A 2 15.27 -2.32 6.69
C MET A 2 13.87 -1.70 6.61
N GLU A 3 13.50 -0.85 7.57
CA GLU A 3 12.26 -0.06 7.52
C GLU A 3 12.24 0.86 6.28
N THR A 4 13.35 1.52 5.95
CA THR A 4 13.46 2.37 4.76
C THR A 4 13.29 1.57 3.47
N VAL A 5 13.79 0.33 3.41
CA VAL A 5 13.58 -0.57 2.26
C VAL A 5 12.10 -0.95 2.13
N LEU A 6 11.46 -1.24 3.26
CA LEU A 6 10.04 -1.58 3.31
C LEU A 6 9.19 -0.38 2.87
N LEU A 7 9.45 0.81 3.41
CA LEU A 7 8.80 2.06 3.02
C LEU A 7 9.01 2.40 1.54
N GLY A 8 10.23 2.23 1.02
CA GLY A 8 10.52 2.41 -0.40
C GLY A 8 9.74 1.45 -1.29
N THR A 9 9.52 0.22 -0.82
CA THR A 9 8.68 -0.77 -1.51
C THR A 9 7.22 -0.34 -1.52
N GLY A 10 6.68 0.08 -0.38
CA GLY A 10 5.31 0.62 -0.28
C GLY A 10 5.10 1.80 -1.21
N ALA A 11 6.04 2.74 -1.24
CA ALA A 11 6.00 3.91 -2.11
C ALA A 11 6.01 3.54 -3.60
N CYS A 12 6.84 2.57 -4.00
CA CYS A 12 6.88 2.06 -5.36
C CYS A 12 5.52 1.45 -5.76
N SER A 13 4.91 0.64 -4.89
CA SER A 13 3.59 0.05 -5.16
C SER A 13 2.47 1.09 -5.17
N ALA A 14 2.46 2.03 -4.22
CA ALA A 14 1.47 3.10 -4.15
C ALA A 14 1.49 3.96 -5.43
N TYR A 15 2.68 4.29 -5.92
CA TYR A 15 2.85 5.04 -7.16
C TYR A 15 2.22 4.33 -8.37
N ASP A 16 2.51 3.03 -8.54
CA ASP A 16 1.94 2.25 -9.64
C ASP A 16 0.41 2.19 -9.59
N VAL A 17 -0.17 1.96 -8.40
CA VAL A 17 -1.62 1.92 -8.21
C VAL A 17 -2.26 3.24 -8.64
N VAL A 18 -1.75 4.37 -8.14
CA VAL A 18 -2.24 5.71 -8.53
C VAL A 18 -2.06 5.95 -10.03
N HIS A 19 -0.92 5.56 -10.60
CA HIS A 19 -0.64 5.74 -12.01
C HIS A 19 -1.62 4.93 -12.89
N ILE A 20 -1.86 3.66 -12.56
CA ILE A 20 -2.76 2.76 -13.31
C ILE A 20 -4.22 3.24 -13.20
N LEU A 21 -4.67 3.65 -12.01
CA LEU A 21 -6.01 4.18 -11.80
C LEU A 21 -6.24 5.47 -12.58
N LYS A 22 -5.29 6.42 -12.53
CA LYS A 22 -5.37 7.66 -13.33
C LYS A 22 -5.39 7.38 -14.83
N LYS A 23 -4.57 6.44 -15.31
CA LYS A 23 -4.58 6.01 -16.72
C LYS A 23 -5.91 5.38 -17.13
N SER A 24 -6.57 4.69 -16.20
CA SER A 24 -7.90 4.11 -16.37
C SER A 24 -9.05 5.13 -16.23
N ARG A 25 -8.74 6.41 -16.00
CA ARG A 25 -9.68 7.51 -15.78
C ARG A 25 -10.54 7.33 -14.52
N GLU A 26 -10.04 6.60 -13.54
CA GLU A 26 -10.69 6.45 -12.24
C GLU A 26 -10.40 7.70 -11.36
N PRO A 27 -11.40 8.19 -10.60
CA PRO A 27 -11.31 9.43 -9.81
C PRO A 27 -10.56 9.24 -8.48
N VAL A 28 -9.32 8.74 -8.53
CA VAL A 28 -8.46 8.56 -7.35
C VAL A 28 -7.92 9.91 -6.86
N THR A 29 -8.06 10.18 -5.57
CA THR A 29 -7.57 11.40 -4.92
C THR A 29 -6.38 11.13 -4.02
N ASP A 30 -6.31 9.94 -3.41
CA ASP A 30 -5.21 9.55 -2.54
C ASP A 30 -5.01 8.02 -2.50
N CYS A 31 -3.82 7.59 -2.11
CA CYS A 31 -3.48 6.19 -1.92
C CYS A 31 -2.47 6.08 -0.78
N VAL A 32 -2.91 5.46 0.32
CA VAL A 32 -2.05 5.13 1.46
C VAL A 32 -1.83 3.63 1.47
N VAL A 33 -0.61 3.22 1.82
CA VAL A 33 -0.25 1.80 1.93
C VAL A 33 0.30 1.57 3.32
N GLU A 34 -0.39 0.76 4.09
CA GLU A 34 0.10 0.28 5.38
C GLU A 34 0.83 -1.04 5.18
N LEU A 35 2.00 -1.17 5.81
CA LEU A 35 2.88 -2.32 5.65
C LEU A 35 3.08 -3.00 6.99
N GLN A 36 2.78 -4.28 7.03
CA GLN A 36 3.13 -5.15 8.16
C GLN A 36 4.14 -6.18 7.65
N ALA A 37 5.24 -6.37 8.38
CA ALA A 37 6.27 -7.30 7.96
C ALA A 37 6.86 -8.08 9.14
N GLU A 38 7.12 -9.35 8.89
CA GLU A 38 7.82 -10.24 9.81
C GLU A 38 9.24 -10.51 9.30
N ARG A 39 10.17 -10.72 10.22
CA ARG A 39 11.57 -11.01 9.93
C ARG A 39 11.99 -12.33 10.57
N ALA A 40 12.92 -13.02 9.91
CA ALA A 40 13.49 -14.26 10.42
C ALA A 40 14.12 -14.06 11.80
N LEU A 41 14.02 -15.09 12.65
CA LEU A 41 14.55 -15.08 14.02
C LEU A 41 16.09 -15.13 14.05
N THR A 42 16.70 -15.83 13.09
CA THR A 42 18.14 -16.06 12.98
C THR A 42 18.75 -15.26 11.83
N ASP A 43 20.05 -15.01 11.91
CA ASP A 43 20.76 -14.34 10.82
C ASP A 43 20.88 -15.23 9.56
N PRO A 44 20.76 -14.65 8.36
CA PRO A 44 20.38 -13.26 8.09
C PRO A 44 18.88 -13.01 8.34
N LYS A 45 18.55 -11.95 9.10
CA LYS A 45 17.17 -11.56 9.46
C LYS A 45 16.41 -10.92 8.29
N VAL A 46 16.21 -11.67 7.22
CA VAL A 46 15.43 -11.27 6.04
C VAL A 46 13.94 -11.18 6.38
N PHE A 47 13.16 -10.50 5.53
CA PHE A 47 11.71 -10.53 5.64
C PHE A 47 11.17 -11.92 5.27
N THR A 48 10.24 -12.43 6.08
CA THR A 48 9.58 -13.74 5.87
C THR A 48 8.14 -13.58 5.40
N SER A 49 7.47 -12.53 5.86
CA SER A 49 6.14 -12.14 5.42
C SER A 49 6.04 -10.63 5.31
N ILE A 50 5.31 -10.16 4.29
CA ILE A 50 4.94 -8.76 4.13
C ILE A 50 3.47 -8.71 3.71
N HIS A 51 2.70 -7.90 4.39
CA HIS A 51 1.31 -7.63 4.08
C HIS A 51 1.12 -6.15 3.75
N PHE A 52 0.47 -5.89 2.61
CA PHE A 52 0.19 -4.56 2.09
C PHE A 52 -1.32 -4.30 2.22
N HIS A 53 -1.70 -3.35 3.06
CA HIS A 53 -3.08 -2.89 3.13
C HIS A 53 -3.20 -1.57 2.36
N PHE A 54 -3.90 -1.59 1.23
CA PHE A 54 -4.09 -0.42 0.38
C PHE A 54 -5.37 0.33 0.74
N ILE A 55 -5.23 1.57 1.19
CA ILE A 55 -6.33 2.49 1.47
C ILE A 55 -6.42 3.47 0.30
N VAL A 56 -7.34 3.22 -0.63
CA VAL A 56 -7.48 4.03 -1.84
C VAL A 56 -8.65 5.00 -1.68
N THR A 57 -8.37 6.29 -1.78
CA THR A 57 -9.38 7.32 -1.62
C THR A 57 -9.84 7.84 -2.98
N GLY A 58 -11.16 7.95 -3.18
CA GLY A 58 -11.74 8.54 -4.38
C GLY A 58 -13.25 8.32 -4.49
N ASP A 59 -13.94 9.26 -5.14
CA ASP A 59 -15.40 9.23 -5.24
C ASP A 59 -15.84 8.47 -6.50
N GLY A 60 -16.50 7.32 -6.32
CA GLY A 60 -16.98 6.50 -7.44
C GLY A 60 -15.91 5.57 -8.03
N LEU A 61 -14.87 5.24 -7.25
CA LEU A 61 -13.89 4.22 -7.62
C LEU A 61 -14.55 2.85 -7.77
N LYS A 62 -14.27 2.16 -8.88
CA LYS A 62 -14.75 0.79 -9.10
C LYS A 62 -13.85 -0.23 -8.39
N PRO A 63 -14.38 -1.09 -7.49
CA PRO A 63 -13.59 -2.09 -6.79
C PRO A 63 -12.73 -2.97 -7.72
N ASP A 64 -13.32 -3.48 -8.81
CA ASP A 64 -12.62 -4.32 -9.79
C ASP A 64 -11.40 -3.62 -10.43
N LYS A 65 -11.47 -2.28 -10.58
CA LYS A 65 -10.39 -1.48 -11.15
C LYS A 65 -9.27 -1.26 -10.14
N VAL A 66 -9.63 -1.05 -8.88
CA VAL A 66 -8.69 -0.93 -7.76
C VAL A 66 -7.96 -2.25 -7.55
N GLU A 67 -8.69 -3.36 -7.43
CA GLU A 67 -8.12 -4.70 -7.28
C GLU A 67 -7.17 -5.02 -8.44
N ARG A 68 -7.58 -4.76 -9.69
CA ARG A 68 -6.74 -4.96 -10.86
C ARG A 68 -5.48 -4.09 -10.83
N ALA A 69 -5.57 -2.83 -10.41
CA ALA A 69 -4.42 -1.93 -10.33
C ALA A 69 -3.40 -2.44 -9.30
N ILE A 70 -3.88 -2.89 -8.14
CA ILE A 70 -3.05 -3.46 -7.07
C ILE A 70 -2.38 -4.76 -7.54
N LYS A 71 -3.13 -5.66 -8.18
CA LYS A 71 -2.59 -6.90 -8.74
C LYS A 71 -1.49 -6.62 -9.78
N LEU A 72 -1.72 -5.67 -10.70
CA LEU A 72 -0.73 -5.27 -11.69
C LEU A 72 0.53 -4.67 -11.04
N SER A 73 0.39 -3.86 -9.99
CA SER A 73 1.55 -3.35 -9.26
C SER A 73 2.35 -4.49 -8.62
N ALA A 74 1.67 -5.38 -7.89
CA ALA A 74 2.32 -6.46 -7.14
C ALA A 74 3.00 -7.52 -8.03
N GLU A 75 2.38 -7.85 -9.17
CA GLU A 75 2.83 -8.95 -10.05
C GLU A 75 3.70 -8.48 -11.22
N VAL A 76 3.52 -7.24 -11.72
CA VAL A 76 4.10 -6.81 -13.00
C VAL A 76 5.04 -5.61 -12.88
N TYR A 77 4.67 -4.57 -12.12
CA TYR A 77 5.35 -3.27 -12.23
C TYR A 77 6.30 -2.92 -11.07
N CYS A 78 5.95 -3.27 -9.82
CA CYS A 78 6.77 -2.87 -8.68
C CYS A 78 8.00 -3.76 -8.55
N SER A 79 9.13 -3.24 -9.03
CA SER A 79 10.43 -3.96 -8.97
C SER A 79 10.84 -4.29 -7.53
N ALA A 80 10.51 -3.42 -6.58
CA ALA A 80 10.83 -3.62 -5.17
C ALA A 80 10.01 -4.76 -4.55
N SER A 81 8.70 -4.84 -4.81
CA SER A 81 7.87 -5.93 -4.31
C SER A 81 8.24 -7.25 -4.98
N ALA A 82 8.57 -7.24 -6.27
CA ALA A 82 9.05 -8.42 -7.00
C ALA A 82 10.37 -8.97 -6.44
N MET A 83 11.28 -8.11 -5.98
CA MET A 83 12.51 -8.54 -5.30
C MET A 83 12.19 -9.15 -3.93
N LEU A 84 11.35 -8.51 -3.12
CA LEU A 84 11.01 -9.01 -1.79
C LEU A 84 10.16 -10.28 -1.83
N ALA A 85 9.34 -10.48 -2.86
CA ALA A 85 8.56 -11.69 -3.07
C ALA A 85 9.41 -12.96 -3.30
N LYS A 86 10.70 -12.80 -3.63
CA LYS A 86 11.63 -13.95 -3.75
C LYS A 86 12.06 -14.50 -2.39
N THR A 87 11.93 -13.72 -1.33
CA THR A 87 12.38 -14.07 0.02
C THR A 87 11.27 -14.09 1.06
N ALA A 88 10.19 -13.34 0.82
CA ALA A 88 9.06 -13.18 1.72
C ALA A 88 7.75 -13.54 1.04
N LYS A 89 6.81 -14.10 1.81
CA LYS A 89 5.43 -14.22 1.36
C LYS A 89 4.79 -12.83 1.35
N VAL A 90 4.48 -12.33 0.15
CA VAL A 90 3.79 -11.05 -0.05
C VAL A 90 2.30 -11.29 -0.17
N THR A 91 1.52 -10.57 0.63
CA THR A 91 0.05 -10.55 0.56
C THR A 91 -0.44 -9.12 0.50
N HIS A 92 -1.64 -8.93 -0.02
CA HIS A 92 -2.26 -7.63 -0.17
C HIS A 92 -3.77 -7.72 -0.03
N ASP A 93 -4.37 -6.68 0.51
CA ASP A 93 -5.79 -6.39 0.46
C ASP A 93 -6.01 -4.89 0.29
N PHE A 94 -7.27 -4.47 0.22
CA PHE A 94 -7.59 -3.07 0.02
C PHE A 94 -8.94 -2.68 0.60
N GLU A 95 -9.05 -1.40 0.90
CA GLU A 95 -10.32 -0.72 1.12
C GLU A 95 -10.41 0.54 0.28
N ILE A 96 -11.65 0.94 -0.01
CA ILE A 96 -11.94 2.17 -0.75
C ILE A 96 -12.61 3.14 0.20
N VAL A 97 -12.03 4.33 0.32
CA VAL A 97 -12.52 5.40 1.18
C VAL A 97 -13.08 6.53 0.31
N ALA A 98 -14.27 7.03 0.64
CA ALA A 98 -14.82 8.20 -0.03
C ALA A 98 -13.99 9.45 0.30
N ALA A 99 -13.83 10.38 -0.64
CA ALA A 99 -12.93 11.53 -0.48
C ALA A 99 -13.30 12.45 0.70
N VAL A 100 -14.54 12.36 1.19
CA VAL A 100 -15.05 13.15 2.32
C VAL A 100 -14.61 12.62 3.69
N ALA A 101 -14.24 11.34 3.81
CA ALA A 101 -13.98 10.71 5.11
C ALA A 101 -12.61 11.10 5.74
N LYS A 102 -11.65 11.56 4.95
CA LYS A 102 -10.29 11.87 5.44
C LYS A 102 -10.22 13.08 6.39
N ALA A 103 -11.22 13.97 6.36
CA ALA A 103 -11.26 15.14 7.24
C ALA A 103 -11.45 14.78 8.72
N THR A 104 -12.03 13.62 9.04
CA THR A 104 -12.43 13.27 10.42
C THR A 104 -11.28 12.64 11.23
N GLN A 105 -10.27 12.05 10.60
CA GLN A 105 -9.23 11.27 11.30
C GLN A 105 -8.04 12.11 11.80
N LEU A 106 -7.88 13.34 11.30
CA LEU A 106 -6.82 14.25 11.77
C LEU A 106 -7.16 15.00 13.07
N GLN A 107 -8.42 14.97 13.52
CA GLN A 107 -8.86 15.67 14.74
C GLN A 107 -8.77 14.82 16.02
N LEU A 108 -8.53 13.51 15.93
CA LEU A 108 -8.50 12.63 17.12
C LEU A 108 -7.12 12.49 17.77
N THR A 109 -6.04 12.94 17.13
CA THR A 109 -4.66 12.78 17.65
C THR A 109 -4.06 14.02 18.31
N THR A 110 -4.80 15.14 18.38
CA THR A 110 -4.30 16.40 18.99
C THR A 110 -4.69 16.61 20.45
N ASP A 111 -5.45 15.71 21.08
CA ASP A 111 -5.99 15.88 22.44
C ASP A 111 -5.23 15.10 23.53
N HIS A 112 -3.91 14.96 23.40
CA HIS A 112 -3.04 14.57 24.51
C HIS A 112 -1.99 15.65 24.80
N THR A 113 -2.51 16.79 25.27
CA THR A 113 -1.74 17.74 26.07
C THR A 113 -2.22 17.65 27.53
N LYS A 114 -1.55 16.80 28.31
CA LYS A 114 -1.29 16.98 29.75
C LYS A 114 -0.24 15.99 30.22
#